data_AF-A0A535L6F2-F1
#
_entry.id   AF-A0A535L6F2-F1
#
_cell.length_a   1.000
_cell.length_b   1.000
_cell.length_c   1.000
_cell.angle_alpha   90.00
_cell.angle_beta   90.00
_cell.angle_gamma   90.00
#
_symmetry.space_group_name_H-M   'P 1'
#
loop_
_entity.id
_entity.type
_entity.pdbx_description
1 polymer ?
#
loop_
_entity_poly.entity_id
_entity_poly.type
_entity_poly.pdbx_seq_one_letter_code
_entity_poly.pdbx_strand_id
1 'polypeptide(L)' 'MIATVRRARGLQGEVRLPGDKSISHRALMFGAIASGTSRVRGLLVGADVRSTARCLRDLGVE' A
#
# COMPACT_ATOMS: atom_id res chain seq x y z
N MET A 1 -2.14 21.29 5.03
CA MET A 1 -0.88 21.43 5.79
C MET A 1 0.16 21.98 4.83
N ILE A 2 0.85 23.07 5.16
CA ILE A 2 1.87 23.68 4.29
C ILE A 2 3.23 23.34 4.85
N ALA A 3 4.12 22.79 4.01
CA ALA A 3 5.51 22.51 4.36
C ALA A 3 6.43 23.48 3.61
N THR A 4 7.34 24.15 4.33
CA THR A 4 8.40 24.95 3.72
C THR A 4 9.63 24.08 3.49
N VAL A 5 10.07 23.95 2.24
CA VAL A 5 11.26 23.16 1.87
C VAL A 5 12.39 24.11 1.48
N ARG A 6 13.62 23.80 1.90
CA ARG A 6 14.84 24.57 1.58
C ARG A 6 15.72 23.79 0.60
N ARG A 7 16.54 24.50 -0.18
CA ARG A 7 17.46 23.91 -1.16
C ARG A 7 18.49 22.99 -0.48
N ALA A 8 18.58 21.75 -0.94
CA ALA A 8 19.64 20.81 -0.56
C ALA A 8 20.86 20.95 -1.49
N ARG A 9 22.07 20.71 -0.95
CA ARG A 9 23.31 20.68 -1.75
C ARG A 9 23.44 19.42 -2.61
N GLY A 10 22.87 18.30 -2.14
CA GLY A 10 22.84 17.00 -2.80
C GLY A 10 22.17 15.98 -1.88
N LEU A 11 21.68 14.86 -2.44
CA LEU A 11 21.16 13.72 -1.68
C LEU A 11 22.08 12.52 -1.91
N GLN A 12 22.47 11.84 -0.83
CA GLN A 12 23.29 10.63 -0.88
C GLN A 12 22.82 9.65 0.19
N GLY A 13 22.65 8.39 -0.18
CA GLY A 13 22.23 7.32 0.72
C GLY A 13 21.43 6.24 -0.01
N GLU A 14 21.03 5.22 0.74
CA GLU A 14 20.16 4.16 0.28
C GLU A 14 18.86 4.21 1.09
N VAL A 15 17.72 4.01 0.43
CA VAL A 15 16.41 3.96 1.07
C VAL A 15 15.62 2.78 0.54
N ARG A 16 14.83 2.18 1.42
CA ARG A 16 13.81 1.21 1.02
C ARG A 16 12.49 1.95 0.83
N LEU A 17 11.99 1.94 -0.39
CA LEU A 17 10.69 2.54 -0.69
C LEU A 17 9.56 1.69 -0.09
N PRO A 18 8.42 2.30 0.26
CA PRO A 18 7.20 1.58 0.57
C PRO A 18 6.72 0.71 -0.60
N GLY A 19 5.76 -0.17 -0.35
CA GLY A 19 5.10 -0.94 -1.39
C GLY A 19 4.45 -0.07 -2.47
N ASP A 20 4.25 -0.63 -3.66
CA ASP A 20 3.53 0.07 -4.73
C ASP A 20 2.03 0.13 -4.44
N LYS A 21 1.43 1.31 -4.61
CA LYS A 21 0.00 1.54 -4.31
C LYS A 21 -0.90 0.69 -5.21
N SER A 22 -0.62 0.67 -6.51
CA SER A 22 -1.50 0.02 -7.49
C SER A 22 -1.42 -1.51 -7.38
N ILE A 23 -0.23 -2.06 -7.18
CA ILE A 23 -0.03 -3.48 -6.88
C ILE A 23 -0.70 -3.84 -5.56
N SER A 24 -0.62 -2.98 -4.53
CA SER A 24 -1.25 -3.26 -3.24
C SER A 24 -2.78 -3.34 -3.33
N HIS A 25 -3.43 -2.42 -4.06
CA HIS A 25 -4.87 -2.52 -4.33
C HIS A 25 -5.22 -3.81 -5.05
N ARG A 26 -4.48 -4.14 -6.12
CA ARG A 26 -4.77 -5.33 -6.93
C ARG A 26 -4.50 -6.62 -6.17
N ALA A 27 -3.45 -6.67 -5.36
CA ALA A 27 -3.14 -7.84 -4.53
C ALA A 27 -4.29 -8.13 -3.55
N LEU A 28 -4.88 -7.09 -2.94
CA LEU A 28 -6.07 -7.24 -2.10
C LEU A 28 -7.30 -7.69 -2.90
N MET A 29 -7.57 -7.04 -4.03
CA MET A 29 -8.74 -7.36 -4.87
C MET A 29 -8.69 -8.78 -5.44
N PHE A 30 -7.51 -9.22 -5.92
CA PHE A 30 -7.34 -10.56 -6.45
C PHE A 30 -7.33 -11.61 -5.34
N GLY A 31 -6.72 -11.32 -4.18
CA GLY A 31 -6.77 -12.19 -3.02
C GLY A 31 -8.19 -12.42 -2.51
N ALA A 32 -9.04 -11.39 -2.57
CA ALA A 32 -10.44 -11.45 -2.13
C ALA A 32 -11.34 -12.37 -2.97
N ILE A 33 -10.99 -12.62 -4.23
CA ILE A 33 -11.77 -13.48 -5.15
C ILE A 33 -11.06 -14.81 -5.45
N ALA A 34 -9.83 -14.99 -4.96
CA ALA A 34 -9.07 -16.21 -5.14
C ALA A 34 -9.59 -17.30 -4.19
N SER A 35 -9.40 -18.56 -4.60
CA SER A 35 -9.65 -19.70 -3.70
C SER A 35 -8.47 -19.91 -2.75
N GLY A 36 -8.76 -20.16 -1.47
CA GLY A 36 -7.74 -20.41 -0.44
C GLY A 36 -7.13 -19.12 0.12
N THR A 37 -5.93 -19.24 0.70
CA THR A 37 -5.27 -18.14 1.42
C THR A 37 -4.18 -17.47 0.58
N SER A 38 -4.31 -16.16 0.37
CA SER A 38 -3.26 -15.34 -0.25
C SER A 38 -2.36 -14.69 0.80
N ARG A 39 -1.03 -14.83 0.66
CA ARG A 39 -0.04 -14.18 1.54
C ARG A 39 0.78 -13.17 0.75
N VAL A 40 0.63 -11.88 1.06
CA VAL A 40 1.30 -10.78 0.36
C VAL A 40 2.33 -10.13 1.28
N ARG A 41 3.54 -9.89 0.76
CA ARG A 41 4.62 -9.16 1.46
C ARG A 41 4.87 -7.82 0.79
N GLY A 42 5.28 -6.81 1.58
CA GLY A 42 5.58 -5.48 1.05
C GLY A 42 4.34 -4.69 0.62
N LEU A 43 3.16 -5.01 1.17
CA LEU A 43 1.93 -4.25 0.91
C LEU A 43 2.08 -2.81 1.40
N LEU A 44 1.67 -1.84 0.59
CA LEU A 44 1.66 -0.43 0.98
C LEU A 44 0.64 -0.22 2.10
N VAL A 45 1.10 0.31 3.24
CA VAL A 45 0.26 0.62 4.40
C VAL A 45 -0.17 2.09 4.35
N GLY A 46 -0.72 2.51 3.21
CA GLY A 46 -1.26 3.85 2.97
C GLY A 46 -2.76 3.95 3.28
N ALA A 47 -3.30 5.17 3.38
CA ALA A 47 -4.73 5.38 3.65
C ALA A 47 -5.62 4.76 2.55
N ASP A 48 -5.24 4.94 1.28
CA ASP A 48 -5.98 4.41 0.13
C ASP A 48 -6.09 2.87 0.18
N VAL A 49 -4.97 2.17 0.39
CA VAL A 49 -4.94 0.71 0.42
C VAL A 49 -5.67 0.17 1.64
N ARG A 50 -5.57 0.85 2.80
CA ARG A 50 -6.36 0.51 3.99
C ARG A 50 -7.87 0.69 3.74
N SER A 51 -8.26 1.71 2.98
CA SER A 51 -9.66 1.91 2.60
C SER A 51 -10.17 0.75 1.75
N THR A 52 -9.40 0.28 0.78
CA THR A 52 -9.72 -0.94 0.01
C THR A 52 -9.81 -2.17 0.91
N ALA A 53 -8.84 -2.39 1.81
CA ALA A 53 -8.89 -3.52 2.74
C ALA A 53 -10.13 -3.48 3.63
N ARG A 54 -10.54 -2.29 4.10
CA ARG A 54 -11.76 -2.12 4.89
C ARG A 54 -13.01 -2.44 4.06
N CYS A 55 -13.12 -1.89 2.85
CA CYS A 55 -14.24 -2.18 1.96
C CYS A 55 -14.38 -3.70 1.70
N LEU A 56 -13.27 -4.39 1.45
CA LEU A 56 -13.30 -5.85 1.26
C LEU A 56 -13.75 -6.60 2.52
N ARG A 57 -13.32 -6.17 3.71
CA ARG A 57 -13.82 -6.74 4.97
C ARG A 57 -15.30 -6.48 5.19
N ASP A 58 -15.77 -5.27 4.87
CA ASP A 58 -17.19 -4.92 4.95
C ASP A 58 -18.03 -5.75 3.96
N LEU A 59 -17.42 -6.28 2.89
CA LEU A 59 -18.01 -7.23 1.94
C LEU A 59 -17.83 -8.71 2.33
N GLY A 60 -17.23 -9.01 3.50
CA GLY A 60 -17.10 -10.36 4.04
C GLY A 60 -15.79 -11.10 3.74
N VAL A 61 -14.77 -10.41 3.22
CA VAL A 61 -13.45 -11.00 2.98
C VAL A 61 -12.61 -10.98 4.26
N GLU A 62 -11.96 -12.11 4.59
CA GLU A 62 -11.04 -12.25 5.74
C GLU A 62 -9.57 -11.89 5.39
#